data_AF-A0A0R3NCG7-F1
#
_entry.id   AF-A0A0R3NCG7-F1
#
_cell.length_a   1.000
_cell.length_b   1.000
_cell.length_c   1.000
_cell.angle_alpha   90.00
_cell.angle_beta   90.00
_cell.angle_gamma   90.00
#
_symmetry.space_group_name_H-M   'P 1'
#
loop_
_entity.id
_entity.type
_entity.pdbx_description
1 polymer ?
#
loop_
_entity_poly.entity_id
_entity_poly.type
_entity_poly.pdbx_seq_one_letter_code
_entity_poly.pdbx_strand_id
1 'polypeptide(L)'
;MLRRVKLMNPFELAQDRVSQDRITQERPQPIERKVINCAARATPVCAACGSDDIICHATAQWSNEAQEWQLANTFNQPARCNTCHTDCNLVWLTLN
;
A
#
# COMPACT_ATOMS: atom_id res chain seq x y z
N MET A 1 15.09 27.96 -21.55
CA MET A 1 15.76 26.81 -20.89
C MET A 1 14.85 26.29 -19.78
N LEU A 2 14.08 25.21 -20.00
CA LEU A 2 13.21 24.65 -18.97
C LEU A 2 14.04 23.85 -17.96
N ARG A 3 14.10 24.32 -16.71
CA ARG A 3 14.70 23.57 -15.60
C ARG A 3 13.79 22.36 -15.33
N ARG A 4 14.28 21.15 -15.63
CA ARG A 4 13.68 19.91 -15.14
C ARG A 4 13.84 19.89 -13.62
N VAL A 5 12.81 20.32 -12.90
CA VAL A 5 12.69 20.02 -11.46
C VAL A 5 12.40 18.53 -11.38
N LYS A 6 13.44 17.73 -11.17
CA LYS A 6 13.32 16.32 -10.85
C LYS A 6 12.57 16.31 -9.51
N LEU A 7 11.32 15.88 -9.49
CA LEU A 7 10.53 15.63 -8.27
C LEU A 7 11.20 14.46 -7.55
N MET A 8 12.37 14.71 -6.95
CA MET A 8 13.07 13.73 -6.15
C MET A 8 12.41 13.69 -4.79
N ASN A 9 12.14 12.45 -4.34
CA ASN A 9 11.68 12.20 -3.00
C ASN A 9 12.76 12.72 -2.03
N PRO A 10 12.46 13.68 -1.12
CA PRO A 10 13.44 14.32 -0.27
C PRO A 10 14.18 13.37 0.70
N PHE A 11 13.79 12.09 0.76
CA PHE A 11 14.33 11.10 1.69
C PHE A 11 15.46 10.21 1.15
N GLU A 12 15.86 10.26 -0.14
CA GLU A 12 17.07 9.55 -0.59
C GLU A 12 18.36 10.08 0.07
N LEU A 13 18.39 11.35 0.51
CA LEU A 13 19.58 11.99 1.09
C LEU A 13 19.87 11.59 2.55
N ALA A 14 18.90 11.03 3.27
CA ALA A 14 19.03 10.75 4.71
C ALA A 14 19.47 9.31 5.03
N GLN A 15 19.31 8.38 4.08
CA GLN A 15 19.55 6.95 4.33
C GLN A 15 21.04 6.59 4.46
N ASP A 16 21.96 7.38 3.88
CA ASP A 16 23.40 7.10 3.95
C ASP A 16 24.04 7.36 5.33
N ARG A 17 23.37 8.07 6.25
CA ARG A 17 23.97 8.43 7.55
C ARG A 17 23.58 7.54 8.73
N VAL A 18 22.56 6.69 8.58
CA VAL A 18 21.94 5.99 9.72
C VAL A 18 22.37 4.50 9.80
N SER A 19 23.11 3.99 8.82
CA SER A 19 23.55 2.59 8.79
C SER A 19 24.61 2.20 9.83
N GLN A 20 25.03 3.12 10.69
CA GLN A 20 26.16 2.93 11.61
C GLN A 20 25.84 3.36 13.04
N ASP A 21 24.80 2.80 13.66
CA ASP A 21 24.76 2.64 15.12
C ASP A 21 23.68 1.59 15.51
N ARG A 22 24.12 0.33 15.57
CA ARG A 22 23.41 -0.76 16.24
C ARG A 22 23.56 -0.59 17.76
N ILE A 23 22.49 -0.25 18.47
CA ILE A 23 22.36 -0.59 19.91
C ILE A 23 20.93 -1.08 20.20
N THR A 24 20.88 -2.29 20.74
CA THR A 24 19.73 -3.05 21.23
C THR A 24 18.89 -2.29 22.25
N GLN A 25 17.57 -2.26 22.07
CA GLN A 25 16.62 -1.94 23.14
C GLN A 25 15.32 -2.74 22.98
N GLU A 26 15.11 -3.71 23.88
CA GLU A 26 13.83 -4.41 24.07
C GLU A 26 12.74 -3.41 24.47
N ARG A 27 11.72 -3.26 23.63
CA ARG A 27 10.46 -2.59 23.98
C ARG A 27 9.39 -3.68 24.15
N PRO A 28 8.56 -3.66 25.22
CA PRO A 28 7.47 -4.61 25.36
C PRO A 28 6.51 -4.42 24.19
N GLN A 29 6.33 -5.46 23.39
CA GLN A 29 5.40 -5.46 22.27
C GLN A 29 3.99 -5.15 22.82
N PRO A 30 3.26 -4.16 22.27
CA PRO A 30 1.86 -4.05 22.59
C PRO A 30 1.21 -5.37 22.20
N ILE A 31 0.37 -5.93 23.08
CA ILE A 31 -0.35 -7.16 22.82
C ILE A 31 -1.26 -6.89 21.63
N GLU A 32 -0.75 -7.16 20.42
CA GLU A 32 -1.54 -7.28 19.22
C GLU A 32 -2.52 -8.40 19.54
N ARG A 33 -3.75 -7.99 19.86
CA ARG A 33 -4.88 -8.90 19.82
C ARG A 33 -4.89 -9.39 18.39
N LYS A 34 -4.31 -10.57 18.18
CA LYS A 34 -4.38 -11.32 16.94
C LYS A 34 -5.86 -11.58 16.73
N VAL A 35 -6.54 -10.63 16.09
CA VAL A 35 -7.87 -10.81 15.60
C VAL A 35 -7.69 -11.86 14.53
N ILE A 36 -7.93 -13.12 14.92
CA ILE A 36 -8.09 -14.22 13.99
C ILE A 36 -9.44 -13.98 13.32
N ASN A 37 -9.50 -12.92 12.50
CA ASN A 37 -10.48 -12.82 11.47
C ASN A 37 -10.11 -13.96 10.53
N CYS A 38 -10.73 -15.12 10.75
CA CYS A 38 -11.02 -16.07 9.69
C CYS A 38 -12.08 -15.41 8.79
N ALA A 39 -11.78 -14.19 8.31
CA ALA A 39 -12.49 -13.59 7.22
C ALA A 39 -12.15 -14.48 6.04
N ALA A 40 -13.17 -15.10 5.45
CA ALA A 40 -13.03 -15.78 4.18
C ALA A 40 -12.18 -14.87 3.27
N ARG A 41 -11.05 -15.41 2.79
CA ARG A 41 -10.15 -14.62 1.96
C ARG A 41 -10.97 -14.20 0.74
N ALA A 42 -11.04 -12.90 0.45
CA ALA A 42 -11.76 -12.41 -0.71
C ALA A 42 -10.77 -11.75 -1.65
N THR A 43 -10.91 -12.03 -2.95
CA THR A 43 -10.10 -11.42 -4.01
C THR A 43 -10.97 -10.46 -4.81
N PRO A 44 -10.56 -9.19 -4.99
CA PRO A 44 -11.26 -8.27 -5.88
C PRO A 44 -10.94 -8.65 -7.33
N VAL A 45 -11.98 -8.75 -8.16
CA VAL A 45 -11.85 -9.01 -9.60
C VAL A 45 -12.60 -7.96 -10.42
N CYS A 46 -12.17 -7.78 -11.67
CA CYS A 46 -12.82 -6.93 -12.64
C CYS A 46 -14.22 -7.47 -12.97
N ALA A 47 -15.26 -6.65 -12.82
CA ALA A 47 -16.62 -7.03 -13.19
C ALA A 47 -16.80 -7.36 -14.68
N ALA A 48 -15.92 -6.84 -15.56
CA ALA A 48 -16.04 -7.01 -17.01
C ALA A 48 -15.37 -8.28 -17.55
N CYS A 49 -14.18 -8.61 -17.05
CA CYS A 49 -13.39 -9.74 -17.56
C CYS A 49 -13.08 -10.83 -16.53
N GLY A 50 -13.35 -10.58 -15.24
CA GLY A 50 -13.07 -11.52 -14.15
C GLY A 50 -11.61 -11.61 -13.72
N SER A 51 -10.71 -10.81 -14.31
CA SER A 51 -9.29 -10.76 -13.93
C SER A 51 -9.10 -10.15 -12.53
N ASP A 52 -8.13 -10.65 -11.77
CA ASP A 52 -7.69 -10.13 -10.47
C ASP A 52 -6.56 -9.08 -10.58
N ASP A 53 -6.07 -8.80 -11.79
CA ASP A 53 -5.05 -7.79 -12.06
C ASP A 53 -5.67 -6.38 -12.13
N ILE A 54 -5.90 -5.81 -10.94
CA ILE A 54 -6.57 -4.51 -10.74
C ILE A 54 -5.63 -3.48 -10.11
N ILE A 55 -5.59 -2.29 -10.70
CA ILE A 55 -4.97 -1.09 -10.15
C ILE A 55 -6.08 -0.22 -9.55
N CYS A 56 -5.93 0.17 -8.28
CA CYS A 56 -6.83 1.15 -7.64
C CYS A 56 -6.03 2.34 -7.11
N HIS A 57 -6.71 3.47 -6.95
CA HIS A 57 -6.12 4.63 -6.28
C HIS A 57 -6.12 4.43 -4.77
N ALA A 58 -5.01 4.79 -4.15
CA ALA A 58 -4.82 4.71 -2.71
C ALA A 58 -4.11 5.96 -2.21
N THR A 59 -4.46 6.38 -1.00
CA THR A 59 -3.74 7.44 -0.29
C THR A 59 -2.84 6.82 0.76
N ALA A 60 -1.56 7.19 0.74
CA ALA A 60 -0.63 6.89 1.80
C ALA A 60 -0.48 8.10 2.73
N GLN A 61 -0.31 7.86 4.02
CA GLN A 61 -0.01 8.85 5.03
C GLN A 61 1.37 8.57 5.62
N TRP A 62 2.13 9.63 5.87
CA TRP A 62 3.40 9.53 6.58
C TRP A 62 3.15 9.26 8.06
N SER A 63 3.69 8.14 8.55
CA SER A 63 3.67 7.82 9.98
C SER A 63 4.95 8.30 10.64
N ASN A 64 4.84 9.27 11.55
CA ASN A 64 5.99 9.75 12.31
C ASN A 64 6.54 8.70 13.29
N GLU A 65 5.71 7.78 13.79
CA GLU A 65 6.16 6.72 14.70
C GLU A 65 6.94 5.64 13.94
N ALA A 66 6.42 5.22 12.78
CA ALA A 66 7.03 4.17 11.97
C ALA A 66 8.10 4.71 11.00
N GLN A 67 8.21 6.03 10.85
CA GLN A 67 9.12 6.71 9.90
C GLN A 67 8.98 6.16 8.47
N GLU A 68 7.74 5.85 8.07
CA GLU A 68 7.43 5.26 6.77
C GLU A 68 6.07 5.74 6.25
N TRP A 69 5.85 5.56 4.94
CA TRP A 69 4.55 5.74 4.32
C TRP A 69 3.67 4.52 4.60
N GLN A 70 2.51 4.74 5.19
CA GLN A 70 1.53 3.69 5.48
C GLN A 70 0.27 3.92 4.66
N LEU A 71 -0.35 2.83 4.20
CA LEU A 71 -1.61 2.90 3.47
C LEU A 71 -2.71 3.42 4.39
N ALA A 72 -3.25 4.60 4.08
CA ALA A 72 -4.26 5.25 4.90
C ALA A 72 -5.69 4.95 4.42
N ASN A 73 -5.88 4.90 3.10
CA ASN A 73 -7.19 4.58 2.52
C ASN A 73 -7.05 4.01 1.11
N THR A 74 -7.96 3.12 0.75
CA THR A 74 -8.14 2.61 -0.62
C THR A 74 -9.48 3.08 -1.16
N PHE A 75 -9.51 3.45 -2.43
CA PHE A 75 -10.75 3.85 -3.10
C PHE A 75 -11.18 2.73 -4.04
N ASN A 76 -12.46 2.38 -3.97
CA ASN A 76 -13.06 1.42 -4.89
C ASN A 76 -13.22 1.98 -6.32
N GLN A 77 -13.22 3.31 -6.48
CA GLN A 77 -13.23 3.99 -7.77
C GLN A 77 -12.39 5.29 -7.74
N PRO A 78 -11.72 5.62 -8.86
CA PRO A 78 -11.59 4.82 -10.09
C PRO A 78 -10.64 3.61 -9.89
N ALA A 79 -11.05 2.45 -10.40
CA ALA A 79 -10.23 1.23 -10.46
C ALA A 79 -10.07 0.80 -11.93
N ARG A 80 -8.87 0.39 -12.32
CA ARG A 80 -8.51 0.03 -13.69
C ARG A 80 -8.02 -1.41 -13.74
N CYS A 81 -8.52 -2.18 -14.69
CA CYS A 81 -8.01 -3.53 -14.91
C CYS A 81 -6.86 -3.50 -15.92
N ASN A 82 -5.75 -4.19 -15.61
CA ASN A 82 -4.60 -4.31 -16.51
C ASN A 82 -4.84 -5.28 -17.67
N THR A 83 -5.81 -6.19 -17.55
CA THR A 83 -6.13 -7.17 -18.61
C THR A 83 -7.01 -6.58 -19.69
N CYS A 84 -8.11 -5.90 -19.33
CA CYS A 84 -9.02 -5.26 -20.29
C CYS A 84 -8.76 -3.76 -20.50
N HIS A 85 -7.76 -3.20 -19.80
CA HIS A 85 -7.30 -1.81 -19.88
C HIS A 85 -8.41 -0.74 -19.72
N THR A 86 -9.52 -1.11 -19.09
CA THR A 86 -10.69 -0.26 -18.90
C THR A 86 -10.88 0.07 -17.42
N ASP A 87 -11.50 1.23 -17.18
CA ASP A 87 -12.02 1.55 -15.86
C ASP A 87 -13.16 0.58 -15.53
N CYS A 88 -13.09 -0.06 -14.37
CA CYS A 88 -13.93 -1.19 -14.02
C CYS A 88 -14.47 -1.06 -12.60
N ASN A 89 -15.63 -1.66 -12.40
CA ASN A 89 -16.15 -1.93 -11.06
C ASN A 89 -15.50 -3.20 -10.51
N LEU A 90 -15.31 -3.24 -9.19
CA LEU A 90 -14.76 -4.38 -8.47
C LEU A 90 -15.89 -5.29 -7.97
N VAL A 91 -15.73 -6.59 -8.19
CA VAL A 91 -16.54 -7.65 -7.56
C VAL A 91 -15.63 -8.44 -6.63
N TRP A 92 -16.08 -8.71 -5.41
CA TRP A 92 -15.32 -9.51 -4.45
C TRP A 92 -15.74 -10.97 -4.55
N LEU A 93 -14.81 -11.85 -4.88
CA LEU A 93 -15.02 -13.29 -4.86
C LEU A 93 -14.45 -13.88 -3.57
N THR A 94 -15.27 -14.65 -2.86
CA THR A 94 -14.82 -15.42 -1.69
C THR A 94 -14.04 -16.64 -2.16
N LEU A 95 -12.82 -16.79 -1.66
CA LEU A 95 -12.02 -17.99 -1.80
C LEU A 95 -12.46 -18.97 -0.71
N ASN A 96 -13.21 -20.00 -1.12
CA ASN A 96 -13.64 -21.11 -0.26
C ASN A 96 -12.48 -22.08 0.01
#